data_AF-A0A7C7QG73-F1
#
_entry.id   AF-A0A7C7QG73-F1
#
_cell.length_a   1.000
_cell.length_b   1.000
_cell.length_c   1.000
_cell.angle_alpha   90.00
_cell.angle_beta   90.00
_cell.angle_gamma   90.00
#
_symmetry.space_group_name_H-M   'P 1'
#
loop_
_entity.id
_entity.type
_entity.pdbx_description
1 polymer ?
#
loop_
_entity_poly.entity_id
_entity_poly.type
_entity_poly.pdbx_seq_one_letter_code
_entity_poly.pdbx_strand_id
1 'polypeptide(L)'
;MSDPAPFYIEYHPGSAWENLQQANNLLAVVHFGPEHRVGDRHPAEIQPGLPGLGGDDWLEVWRSTEPLHSGACQQVRYRHNDTCIFGSLLIEESGVEDLALVTEAAYQQIHAVLTTTGFPALLRMWNFFPRINDESRGLERYRSFCMGDRK
;
A
#
# COMPACT_ATOMS: atom_id res chain seq x y z
N MET A 1 -9.72 29.63 8.89
CA MET A 1 -9.92 28.92 7.62
C MET A 1 -9.32 27.54 7.82
N SER A 2 -10.01 26.46 7.46
CA SER A 2 -9.41 25.12 7.52
C SER A 2 -8.33 25.05 6.45
N ASP A 3 -7.15 24.52 6.79
CA ASP A 3 -6.17 24.18 5.78
C ASP A 3 -6.77 23.14 4.82
N PRO A 4 -6.44 23.20 3.52
CA PRO A 4 -6.89 22.21 2.55
C PRO A 4 -6.35 20.82 2.92
N ALA A 5 -7.10 19.78 2.56
CA ALA A 5 -6.65 18.41 2.77
C ALA A 5 -5.31 18.17 2.03
N PRO A 6 -4.31 17.50 2.66
CA PRO A 6 -2.97 17.34 2.07
C PRO A 6 -2.96 16.42 0.85
N PHE A 7 -4.01 15.63 0.66
CA PHE A 7 -4.18 14.74 -0.48
C PHE A 7 -5.66 14.52 -0.82
N TYR A 8 -5.92 13.98 -2.01
CA TYR A 8 -7.23 13.58 -2.49
C TYR A 8 -7.13 12.32 -3.37
N ILE A 9 -8.29 11.71 -3.64
CA ILE A 9 -8.41 10.45 -4.38
C ILE A 9 -9.31 10.67 -5.59
N GLU A 10 -8.91 10.14 -6.75
CA GLU A 10 -9.68 10.17 -7.99
C GLU A 10 -9.67 8.80 -8.66
N TYR A 11 -10.69 8.51 -9.46
CA TYR A 11 -10.72 7.33 -10.33
C TYR A 11 -10.52 7.75 -11.78
N HIS A 12 -9.59 7.07 -12.45
CA HIS A 12 -9.26 7.32 -13.86
C HIS A 12 -9.29 6.00 -14.65
N PRO A 13 -9.58 6.01 -15.95
CA PRO A 13 -9.40 4.82 -16.78
C PRO A 13 -7.92 4.44 -16.84
N GLY A 14 -7.62 3.14 -17.02
CA GLY A 14 -6.26 2.60 -17.10
C GLY A 14 -5.39 3.25 -18.17
N SER A 15 -6.01 3.68 -19.28
CA SER A 15 -5.36 4.43 -20.35
C SER A 15 -4.76 5.78 -19.91
N ALA A 16 -5.17 6.32 -18.75
CA ALA A 16 -4.60 7.56 -18.21
C ALA A 16 -3.19 7.36 -17.62
N TRP A 17 -2.75 6.11 -17.38
CA TRP A 17 -1.49 5.82 -16.70
C TRP A 17 -0.27 6.51 -17.33
N GLU A 18 -0.16 6.50 -18.66
CA GLU A 18 0.99 7.06 -19.38
C GLU A 18 1.22 8.55 -19.08
N ASN A 19 0.13 9.29 -18.86
CA ASN A 19 0.16 10.70 -18.50
C ASN A 19 0.33 10.89 -17.00
N LEU A 20 -0.38 10.08 -16.19
CA LEU A 20 -0.33 10.17 -14.73
C LEU A 20 1.08 9.94 -14.19
N GLN A 21 1.80 8.94 -14.68
CA GLN A 21 3.14 8.56 -14.18
C GLN A 21 4.19 9.68 -14.29
N GLN A 22 3.95 10.70 -15.10
CA GLN A 22 4.84 11.86 -15.24
C GLN A 22 4.63 12.89 -14.13
N ALA A 23 3.53 12.79 -13.37
CA ALA A 23 3.20 13.73 -12.31
C ALA A 23 4.04 13.50 -11.05
N ASN A 24 4.67 14.56 -10.56
CA ASN A 24 5.55 14.52 -9.38
C ASN A 24 4.80 14.47 -8.04
N ASN A 25 3.46 14.54 -8.05
CA ASN A 25 2.61 14.58 -6.87
C ASN A 25 1.73 13.33 -6.67
N LEU A 26 2.03 12.21 -7.36
CA LEU A 26 1.32 10.94 -7.15
C LEU A 26 1.76 10.25 -5.84
N LEU A 27 0.89 10.14 -4.85
CA LEU A 27 1.19 9.34 -3.65
C LEU A 27 1.17 7.84 -3.97
N ALA A 28 0.11 7.41 -4.65
CA ALA A 28 -0.10 6.03 -5.07
C ALA A 28 -1.00 5.97 -6.31
N VAL A 29 -0.85 4.91 -7.10
CA VAL A 29 -1.78 4.51 -8.15
C VAL A 29 -2.06 3.02 -7.97
N VAL A 30 -3.30 2.68 -7.65
CA VAL A 30 -3.74 1.31 -7.45
C VAL A 30 -4.36 0.80 -8.75
N HIS A 31 -3.75 -0.23 -9.32
CA HIS A 31 -4.27 -1.00 -10.43
C HIS A 31 -5.11 -2.16 -9.89
N PHE A 32 -6.32 -2.35 -10.43
CA PHE A 32 -7.17 -3.49 -10.06
C PHE A 32 -6.97 -4.65 -11.04
N GLY A 33 -6.23 -5.68 -10.62
CA GLY A 33 -6.01 -6.88 -11.40
C GLY A 33 -5.52 -8.05 -10.55
N PRO A 34 -5.36 -9.25 -11.14
CA PRO A 34 -5.09 -10.48 -10.39
C PRO A 34 -3.64 -10.60 -9.87
N GLU A 35 -2.73 -9.75 -10.33
CA GLU A 35 -1.31 -9.82 -9.96
C GLU A 35 -1.01 -8.98 -8.72
N HIS A 36 0.02 -9.38 -7.97
CA HIS A 36 0.53 -8.64 -6.82
C HIS A 36 1.83 -7.94 -7.21
N ARG A 37 1.86 -6.61 -7.23
CA ARG A 37 3.02 -5.81 -7.64
C ARG A 37 3.14 -4.53 -6.82
N VAL A 38 4.36 -4.10 -6.52
CA VAL A 38 4.64 -2.80 -5.89
C VAL A 38 5.92 -2.24 -6.47
N GLY A 39 5.84 -1.03 -7.05
CA GLY A 39 7.03 -0.29 -7.44
C GLY A 39 7.80 -0.83 -8.65
N ASP A 40 7.19 -1.70 -9.47
CA ASP A 40 7.82 -2.36 -10.62
C ASP A 40 8.28 -1.36 -11.68
N ARG A 41 7.38 -0.47 -12.16
CA ARG A 41 7.71 0.54 -13.17
C ARG A 41 7.79 1.95 -12.60
N HIS A 42 7.06 2.21 -11.53
CA HIS A 42 7.03 3.53 -10.88
C HIS A 42 6.82 3.36 -9.36
N PRO A 43 7.49 4.13 -8.49
CA PRO A 43 7.44 3.95 -7.04
C PRO A 43 6.04 4.12 -6.42
N ALA A 44 5.11 4.78 -7.12
CA ALA A 44 3.72 4.93 -6.70
C ALA A 44 2.80 3.78 -7.16
N GLU A 45 3.25 2.89 -8.05
CA GLU A 45 2.40 1.84 -8.64
C GLU A 45 2.21 0.69 -7.65
N ILE A 46 0.95 0.28 -7.46
CA ILE A 46 0.52 -0.80 -6.58
C ILE A 46 -0.52 -1.63 -7.32
N GLN A 47 -0.39 -2.95 -7.26
CA GLN A 47 -1.39 -3.90 -7.71
C GLN A 47 -1.61 -4.91 -6.59
N PRO A 48 -2.75 -4.90 -5.88
CA PRO A 48 -2.95 -5.72 -4.68
C PRO A 48 -3.47 -7.13 -4.96
N GLY A 49 -3.53 -7.57 -6.22
CA GLY A 49 -4.13 -8.86 -6.58
C GLY A 49 -5.66 -8.87 -6.52
N LEU A 50 -6.31 -7.71 -6.61
CA LEU A 50 -7.77 -7.54 -6.58
C LEU A 50 -8.31 -7.15 -7.97
N PRO A 51 -8.93 -8.08 -8.73
CA PRO A 51 -9.59 -7.75 -9.97
C PRO A 51 -10.77 -6.79 -9.78
N GLY A 52 -10.92 -5.81 -10.67
CA GLY A 52 -12.05 -4.88 -10.67
C GLY A 52 -13.38 -5.57 -11.00
N LEU A 53 -14.45 -5.14 -10.34
CA LEU A 53 -15.80 -5.60 -10.66
C LEU A 53 -16.29 -4.90 -11.93
N GLY A 54 -16.68 -5.65 -12.96
CA GLY A 54 -17.24 -5.11 -14.21
C GLY A 54 -16.28 -5.07 -15.40
N GLY A 55 -15.02 -5.47 -15.24
CA GLY A 55 -14.07 -5.63 -16.35
C GLY A 55 -13.49 -4.32 -16.89
N ASP A 56 -13.91 -3.17 -16.38
CA ASP A 56 -13.30 -1.89 -16.70
C ASP A 56 -11.95 -1.75 -15.97
N ASP A 57 -10.92 -1.41 -16.73
CA ASP A 57 -9.59 -1.10 -16.21
C ASP A 57 -9.62 0.31 -15.58
N TRP A 58 -9.89 0.37 -14.27
CA TRP A 58 -9.87 1.60 -13.48
C TRP A 58 -8.61 1.68 -12.63
N LEU A 59 -8.17 2.92 -12.40
CA LEU A 59 -7.08 3.28 -11.51
C LEU A 59 -7.65 4.06 -10.34
N GLU A 60 -7.31 3.69 -9.11
CA GLU A 60 -7.48 4.57 -7.94
C GLU A 60 -6.21 5.39 -7.76
N VAL A 61 -6.32 6.71 -7.91
CA VAL A 61 -5.18 7.62 -7.98
C VAL A 61 -5.18 8.51 -6.74
N TRP A 62 -4.14 8.39 -5.92
CA TRP A 62 -3.91 9.20 -4.74
C TRP A 62 -2.95 10.34 -5.09
N ARG A 63 -3.37 11.58 -4.88
CA ARG A 63 -2.60 12.78 -5.23
C ARG A 63 -2.36 13.66 -4.02
N SER A 64 -1.13 14.12 -3.87
CA SER A 64 -0.75 15.20 -2.97
C SER A 64 -0.98 16.56 -3.64
N THR A 65 -1.21 17.60 -2.84
CA THR A 65 -1.24 19.00 -3.32
C THR A 65 0.17 19.53 -3.63
N GLU A 66 1.20 18.93 -3.03
CA GLU A 66 2.61 19.30 -3.20
C GLU A 66 3.42 18.19 -3.89
N PRO A 67 4.57 18.51 -4.52
CA PRO A 67 5.52 17.52 -5.04
C PRO A 67 6.01 16.55 -3.96
N LEU A 68 6.37 15.34 -4.37
CA LEU A 68 6.76 14.25 -3.47
C LEU A 68 8.19 13.78 -3.72
N HIS A 69 8.84 13.35 -2.64
CA HIS A 69 10.09 12.61 -2.65
C HIS A 69 9.81 11.12 -2.48
N SER A 70 10.61 10.28 -3.16
CA SER A 70 10.55 8.83 -3.03
C SER A 70 11.63 8.35 -2.08
N GLY A 71 11.32 7.33 -1.27
CA GLY A 71 12.27 6.66 -0.39
C GLY A 71 11.95 5.18 -0.25
N ALA A 72 12.86 4.47 0.39
CA ALA A 72 12.67 3.07 0.74
C ALA A 72 13.41 2.75 2.05
N CYS A 73 12.81 1.88 2.86
CA CYS A 73 13.46 1.30 4.04
C CYS A 73 13.06 -0.17 4.11
N GLN A 74 14.06 -1.06 4.14
CA GLN A 74 13.84 -2.51 4.01
C GLN A 74 13.00 -2.80 2.75
N GLN A 75 11.85 -3.47 2.88
CA GLN A 75 10.95 -3.77 1.75
C GLN A 75 9.87 -2.70 1.54
N VAL A 76 9.75 -1.72 2.45
CA VAL A 76 8.75 -0.67 2.33
C VAL A 76 9.25 0.40 1.37
N ARG A 77 8.48 0.65 0.32
CA ARG A 77 8.66 1.79 -0.57
C ARG A 77 7.68 2.87 -0.16
N TYR A 78 8.10 4.12 -0.19
CA TYR A 78 7.22 5.21 0.22
C TYR A 78 7.45 6.47 -0.61
N ARG A 79 6.43 7.31 -0.63
CA ARG A 79 6.46 8.67 -1.17
C ARG A 79 5.94 9.64 -0.12
N HIS A 80 6.59 10.78 0.04
CA HIS A 80 6.20 11.78 1.03
C HIS A 80 6.54 13.20 0.61
N ASN A 81 5.87 14.16 1.22
CA ASN A 81 6.26 15.57 1.28
C ASN A 81 6.44 15.94 2.76
N ASP A 82 6.21 17.19 3.15
CA ASP A 82 6.31 17.64 4.55
C ASP A 82 5.03 17.35 5.37
N THR A 83 3.91 17.00 4.73
CA THR A 83 2.59 16.90 5.37
C THR A 83 2.02 15.48 5.40
N CYS A 84 2.41 14.61 4.46
CA CYS A 84 1.89 13.26 4.36
C CYS A 84 2.93 12.29 3.77
N ILE A 85 2.73 11.02 4.11
CA ILE A 85 3.49 9.88 3.58
C ILE A 85 2.51 8.81 3.11
N PHE A 86 2.81 8.17 1.99
CA PHE A 86 2.16 6.95 1.53
C PHE A 86 3.24 5.87 1.40
N GLY A 87 3.00 4.72 2.04
CA GLY A 87 3.90 3.57 2.00
C GLY A 87 3.20 2.34 1.41
N SER A 88 3.98 1.50 0.73
CA SER A 88 3.54 0.21 0.20
C SER A 88 4.56 -0.87 0.54
N LEU A 89 4.05 -2.06 0.82
CA LEU A 89 4.82 -3.24 1.20
C LEU A 89 4.16 -4.46 0.58
N LEU A 90 4.94 -5.25 -0.14
CA LEU A 90 4.54 -6.55 -0.66
C LEU A 90 5.47 -7.60 -0.09
N ILE A 91 4.90 -8.63 0.53
CA ILE A 91 5.65 -9.76 1.09
C ILE A 91 5.19 -11.02 0.39
N GLU A 92 6.13 -11.79 -0.15
CA GLU A 92 5.83 -13.14 -0.60
C GLU A 92 5.63 -14.06 0.61
N GLU A 93 4.46 -14.68 0.70
CA GLU A 93 4.17 -15.70 1.73
C GLU A 93 4.91 -17.03 1.47
N SER A 94 5.63 -17.16 0.34
CA SER A 94 6.28 -18.41 -0.07
C SER A 94 7.31 -18.85 0.97
N GLY A 95 7.13 -20.05 1.52
CA GLY A 95 8.01 -20.59 2.57
C GLY A 95 7.73 -20.08 3.98
N VAL A 96 6.69 -19.28 4.21
CA VAL A 96 6.29 -18.85 5.55
C VAL A 96 5.08 -19.63 6.05
N GLU A 97 5.26 -20.36 7.15
CA GLU A 97 4.22 -21.23 7.70
C GLU A 97 3.27 -20.51 8.67
N ASP A 98 3.59 -19.29 9.12
CA ASP A 98 2.81 -18.53 10.10
C ASP A 98 2.57 -17.08 9.68
N LEU A 99 1.32 -16.77 9.34
CA LEU A 99 0.89 -15.43 8.92
C LEU A 99 1.00 -14.40 10.06
N ALA A 100 0.94 -14.82 11.33
CA ALA A 100 1.13 -13.92 12.45
C ALA A 100 2.57 -13.37 12.49
N LEU A 101 3.57 -14.21 12.22
CA LEU A 101 4.98 -13.80 12.17
C LEU A 101 5.27 -12.91 10.96
N VAL A 102 4.68 -13.21 9.80
CA VAL A 102 4.76 -12.34 8.61
C VAL A 102 4.19 -10.96 8.93
N THR A 103 3.02 -10.93 9.56
CA THR A 103 2.32 -9.70 9.87
C THR A 103 3.12 -8.87 10.89
N GLU A 104 3.62 -9.49 11.95
CA GLU A 104 4.49 -8.83 12.94
C GLU A 104 5.73 -8.19 12.28
N ALA A 105 6.44 -8.94 11.43
CA ALA A 105 7.60 -8.42 10.71
C ALA A 105 7.24 -7.31 9.71
N ALA A 106 6.06 -7.37 9.09
CA ALA A 106 5.57 -6.33 8.19
C ALA A 106 5.32 -5.01 8.94
N TYR A 107 4.65 -5.08 10.09
CA TYR A 107 4.32 -3.91 10.89
C TYR A 107 5.57 -3.29 11.52
N GLN A 108 6.54 -4.09 11.97
CA GLN A 108 7.84 -3.59 12.41
C GLN A 108 8.55 -2.76 11.33
N GLN A 109 8.51 -3.21 10.07
CA GLN A 109 9.06 -2.46 8.93
C GLN A 109 8.31 -1.14 8.68
N ILE A 110 6.98 -1.16 8.74
CA ILE A 110 6.14 0.04 8.59
C ILE A 110 6.45 1.04 9.71
N HIS A 111 6.49 0.60 10.97
CA HIS A 111 6.82 1.46 12.11
C HIS A 111 8.23 2.04 12.03
N ALA A 112 9.21 1.27 11.53
CA ALA A 112 10.56 1.77 11.29
C ALA A 112 10.53 2.94 10.29
N VAL A 113 9.79 2.81 9.18
CA VAL A 113 9.62 3.91 8.21
C VAL A 113 9.01 5.14 8.86
N LEU A 114 7.88 5.00 9.55
CA LEU A 114 7.18 6.10 10.21
C LEU A 114 8.10 6.83 11.20
N THR A 115 8.90 6.06 11.96
CA THR A 115 9.87 6.61 12.92
C THR A 115 11.00 7.36 12.21
N THR A 116 11.62 6.76 11.19
CA THR A 116 12.76 7.37 10.49
C THR A 116 12.39 8.57 9.64
N THR A 117 11.14 8.63 9.16
CA THR A 117 10.64 9.72 8.30
C THR A 117 9.95 10.82 9.09
N GLY A 118 9.67 10.61 10.37
CA GLY A 118 9.04 11.62 11.23
C GLY A 118 7.52 11.75 11.04
N PHE A 119 6.85 10.73 10.50
CA PHE A 119 5.39 10.68 10.31
C PHE A 119 4.73 9.72 11.31
N PRO A 120 4.57 10.08 12.59
CA PRO A 120 4.09 9.15 13.62
C PRO A 120 2.59 8.83 13.53
N ALA A 121 1.81 9.67 12.85
CA ALA A 121 0.35 9.55 12.80
C ALA A 121 -0.10 8.74 11.59
N LEU A 122 -0.44 7.45 11.80
CA LEU A 122 -1.01 6.60 10.77
C LEU A 122 -2.52 6.88 10.62
N LEU A 123 -2.92 7.45 9.49
CA LEU A 123 -4.32 7.78 9.22
C LEU A 123 -5.12 6.58 8.72
N ARG A 124 -4.50 5.75 7.87
CA ARG A 124 -5.19 4.66 7.19
C ARG A 124 -4.21 3.59 6.73
N MET A 125 -4.68 2.35 6.71
CA MET A 125 -3.96 1.18 6.20
C MET A 125 -4.96 0.23 5.53
N TRP A 126 -4.49 -0.44 4.47
CA TRP A 126 -5.23 -1.50 3.79
C TRP A 126 -4.32 -2.73 3.74
N ASN A 127 -4.87 -3.88 4.12
CA ASN A 127 -4.16 -5.15 4.12
C ASN A 127 -4.82 -6.06 3.09
N PHE A 128 -4.05 -6.54 2.11
CA PHE A 128 -4.50 -7.45 1.08
C PHE A 128 -3.72 -8.75 1.19
N PHE A 129 -4.43 -9.85 1.41
CA PHE A 129 -3.85 -11.19 1.39
C PHE A 129 -4.91 -12.20 0.93
N PRO A 130 -4.53 -13.17 0.08
CA PRO A 130 -5.48 -14.13 -0.47
C PRO A 130 -5.98 -15.11 0.59
N ARG A 131 -7.13 -15.73 0.30
CA ARG A 131 -7.70 -16.82 1.11
C ARG A 131 -7.92 -16.41 2.57
N ILE A 132 -8.46 -15.21 2.79
CA ILE A 132 -8.63 -14.61 4.13
C ILE A 132 -9.44 -15.50 5.10
N ASN A 133 -10.38 -16.31 4.59
CA ASN A 133 -11.23 -17.21 5.37
C ASN A 133 -10.72 -18.66 5.45
N ASP A 134 -9.60 -18.99 4.80
CA ASP A 134 -9.06 -20.34 4.90
C ASP A 134 -8.42 -20.57 6.26
N GLU A 135 -8.41 -21.83 6.70
CA GLU A 135 -7.69 -22.23 7.90
C GLU A 135 -6.24 -22.58 7.59
N SER A 136 -5.34 -22.11 8.45
CA SER A 136 -3.93 -22.52 8.51
C SER A 136 -3.61 -22.91 9.95
N ARG A 137 -3.04 -24.11 10.16
CA ARG A 137 -2.65 -24.61 11.49
C ARG A 137 -3.79 -24.59 12.52
N GLY A 138 -5.03 -24.85 12.09
CA GLY A 138 -6.21 -24.88 12.95
C GLY A 138 -6.72 -23.49 13.36
N LEU A 139 -6.28 -22.43 12.67
CA LEU A 139 -6.74 -21.07 12.87
C LEU A 139 -7.05 -20.42 11.52
N GLU A 140 -8.18 -19.72 11.44
CA GLU A 140 -8.51 -18.89 10.28
C GLU A 140 -7.38 -17.88 10.00
N ARG A 141 -7.02 -17.69 8.73
CA ARG A 141 -5.94 -16.78 8.31
C ARG A 141 -6.17 -15.35 8.76
N TYR A 142 -7.39 -14.81 8.67
CA TYR A 142 -7.71 -13.50 9.23
C TYR A 142 -7.35 -13.36 10.71
N ARG A 143 -7.65 -14.39 11.51
CA ARG A 143 -7.32 -14.41 12.94
C ARG A 143 -5.82 -14.48 13.19
N SER A 144 -5.09 -15.27 12.40
CA SER A 144 -3.62 -15.33 12.46
C SER A 144 -2.99 -13.97 12.12
N PHE A 145 -3.46 -13.30 11.06
CA PHE A 145 -3.08 -11.92 10.73
C PHE A 145 -3.32 -10.97 11.91
N CYS A 146 -4.53 -10.95 12.48
CA CYS A 146 -4.85 -10.09 13.62
C CYS A 146 -4.02 -10.35 14.88
N MET A 147 -3.44 -11.56 15.04
CA MET A 147 -2.52 -11.83 16.14
C MET A 147 -1.15 -11.17 15.96
N GLY A 148 -0.69 -11.06 14.71
CA GLY A 148 0.57 -10.37 14.39
C GLY A 148 0.47 -8.85 14.47
N ASP A 149 -0.66 -8.28 14.02
CA ASP A 149 -0.97 -6.84 14.06
C ASP A 149 -1.00 -6.24 15.48
N ARG A 150 -1.30 -7.07 16.50
CA ARG A 150 -1.42 -6.62 17.91
C ARG A 150 -0.11 -6.61 18.69
N LYS A 151 0.98 -7.08 18.11
CA LYS A 151 2.28 -7.20 18.77
C LYS A 151 3.18 -6.03 18.46
#